data_AF-A0A8R1EGT4-F1
#
_entry.id   AF-A0A8R1EGT4-F1
#
_cell.length_a   1.000
_cell.length_b   1.000
_cell.length_c   1.000
_cell.angle_alpha   90.00
_cell.angle_beta   90.00
_cell.angle_gamma   90.00
#
_symmetry.space_group_name_H-M   'P 1'
#
loop_
_entity.id
_entity.type
_entity.pdbx_description
1 polymer ?
#
loop_
_entity_poly.entity_id
_entity_poly.type
_entity_poly.pdbx_seq_one_letter_code
_entity_poly.pdbx_strand_id
1 'polypeptide(L)'
;HVTWNTRDVVLFDYVGRLANRIRALPALFTVLDETDQAIEVCDEQRVVQYVNRAYETVTGCIRSEVIGQPESEMRRKSLPRARGDEERRRSSDWKFIRVPFASK
;
A
#
# COMPACT_ATOMS: atom_id res chain seq x y z
N HIS A 1 -40.57 -21.42 -5.76
CA HIS A 1 -40.01 -20.21 -6.38
C HIS A 1 -39.41 -19.34 -5.28
N VAL A 2 -38.10 -19.17 -5.25
CA VAL A 2 -37.44 -18.26 -4.29
C VAL A 2 -37.57 -16.85 -4.85
N THR A 3 -38.36 -16.01 -4.21
CA THR A 3 -38.46 -14.58 -4.54
C THR A 3 -37.44 -13.84 -3.70
N TRP A 4 -36.30 -13.50 -4.31
CA TRP A 4 -35.29 -12.63 -3.68
C TRP A 4 -35.93 -11.28 -3.36
N ASN A 5 -35.87 -10.88 -2.10
CA ASN A 5 -36.33 -9.56 -1.69
C ASN A 5 -35.25 -8.53 -2.03
N THR A 6 -35.62 -7.27 -2.23
CA THR A 6 -34.72 -6.13 -2.44
C THR A 6 -33.56 -6.07 -1.44
N ARG A 7 -33.78 -6.53 -0.18
CA ARG A 7 -32.73 -6.65 0.84
C ARG A 7 -31.61 -7.62 0.47
N ASP A 8 -31.94 -8.74 -0.19
CA ASP A 8 -30.96 -9.74 -0.59
C ASP A 8 -30.08 -9.23 -1.73
N VAL A 9 -30.69 -8.53 -2.71
CA VAL A 9 -29.97 -7.92 -3.83
C VAL A 9 -28.95 -6.89 -3.34
N VAL A 10 -29.35 -6.03 -2.38
CA VAL A 10 -28.45 -5.04 -1.78
C VAL A 10 -27.33 -5.71 -0.98
N LEU A 11 -27.62 -6.80 -0.27
CA LEU A 11 -26.61 -7.54 0.48
C LEU A 11 -25.56 -8.15 -0.46
N PHE A 12 -25.98 -8.78 -1.56
CA PHE A 12 -25.05 -9.35 -2.54
C PHE A 12 -24.19 -8.28 -3.21
N ASP A 13 -24.77 -7.13 -3.56
CA ASP A 13 -24.02 -6.01 -4.11
C ASP A 13 -22.97 -5.48 -3.12
N TYR A 14 -23.35 -5.32 -1.84
CA TYR A 14 -22.42 -4.91 -0.79
C TYR A 14 -21.27 -5.91 -0.60
N VAL A 15 -21.58 -7.20 -0.51
CA VAL A 15 -20.57 -8.27 -0.39
C VAL A 15 -19.67 -8.29 -1.62
N GLY A 16 -20.21 -8.13 -2.83
CA GLY A 16 -19.44 -8.05 -4.06
C GLY A 16 -18.46 -6.87 -4.06
N ARG A 17 -18.91 -5.68 -3.65
CA ARG A 17 -18.05 -4.49 -3.52
C ARG A 17 -16.96 -4.69 -2.47
N LEU A 18 -17.29 -5.28 -1.33
CA LEU A 18 -16.33 -5.56 -0.27
C LEU A 18 -15.27 -6.57 -0.73
N ALA A 19 -15.70 -7.66 -1.37
CA ALA A 19 -14.81 -8.67 -1.94
C ALA A 19 -13.86 -8.05 -2.98
N ASN A 20 -14.36 -7.17 -3.85
CA ASN A 20 -13.52 -6.46 -4.83
C ASN A 20 -12.48 -5.55 -4.16
N ARG A 21 -12.86 -4.82 -3.11
CA ARG A 21 -11.91 -4.00 -2.33
C ARG A 21 -10.82 -4.85 -1.69
N ILE A 22 -11.19 -5.95 -1.04
CA ILE A 22 -10.23 -6.87 -0.40
C ILE A 22 -9.26 -7.46 -1.43
N ARG A 23 -9.77 -7.90 -2.59
CA ARG A 23 -8.94 -8.45 -3.67
C ARG A 23 -7.96 -7.44 -4.26
N ALA A 24 -8.26 -6.14 -4.20
CA ALA A 24 -7.39 -5.09 -4.69
C ALA A 24 -6.27 -4.72 -3.70
N LEU A 25 -6.44 -5.00 -2.40
CA LEU A 25 -5.46 -4.60 -1.36
C LEU A 25 -4.04 -5.14 -1.62
N PRO A 26 -3.81 -6.44 -1.92
CA PRO A 26 -2.47 -6.95 -2.19
C PRO A 26 -1.80 -6.26 -3.38
N ALA A 27 -2.59 -5.89 -4.40
CA ALA A 27 -2.08 -5.17 -5.57
C ALA A 27 -1.58 -3.79 -5.19
N LEU A 28 -2.32 -3.05 -4.35
CA LEU A 28 -1.91 -1.74 -3.88
C LEU A 28 -0.60 -1.80 -3.09
N PHE A 29 -0.47 -2.74 -2.14
CA PHE A 29 0.75 -2.89 -1.37
C PHE A 29 1.95 -3.32 -2.23
N THR A 30 1.72 -4.21 -3.20
CA THR A 30 2.78 -4.62 -4.15
C THR A 30 3.26 -3.42 -4.97
N VAL A 31 2.34 -2.58 -5.46
CA VAL A 31 2.70 -1.35 -6.18
C VAL A 31 3.53 -0.42 -5.28
N LEU A 32 3.14 -0.24 -4.01
CA LEU A 32 3.88 0.59 -3.07
C LEU A 32 5.29 0.03 -2.77
N ASP A 33 5.47 -1.29 -2.73
CA ASP A 33 6.77 -1.92 -2.52
C ASP A 33 7.69 -1.85 -3.75
N GLU A 34 7.13 -1.73 -4.95
CA GLU A 34 7.88 -1.56 -6.21
C GLU A 34 8.25 -0.10 -6.50
N THR A 35 7.80 0.87 -5.69
CA THR A 35 8.21 2.26 -5.86
C THR A 35 9.60 2.48 -5.27
N ASP A 36 10.48 3.14 -6.02
CA ASP A 36 11.83 3.48 -5.59
C ASP A 36 11.86 4.59 -4.52
N GLN A 37 10.76 5.33 -4.37
CA GLN A 37 10.59 6.33 -3.32
C GLN A 37 10.23 5.69 -1.97
N ALA A 38 10.91 6.10 -0.91
CA ALA A 38 10.55 5.70 0.46
C ALA A 38 9.18 6.28 0.86
N ILE A 39 8.28 5.42 1.33
CA ILE A 39 6.92 5.77 1.73
C ILE A 39 6.68 5.30 3.17
N GLU A 40 6.13 6.21 3.99
CA GLU A 40 5.61 5.97 5.33
C GLU A 40 4.14 6.42 5.34
N VAL A 41 3.23 5.53 5.75
CA VAL A 41 1.79 5.80 5.87
C VAL A 41 1.42 5.75 7.34
N CYS A 42 0.81 6.83 7.83
CA CYS A 42 0.36 6.95 9.21
C CYS A 42 -1.15 7.12 9.28
N ASP A 43 -1.72 6.81 10.44
CA ASP A 43 -3.09 7.19 10.79
C ASP A 43 -3.20 8.66 11.21
N GLU A 44 -4.40 9.07 11.61
CA GLU A 44 -4.71 10.44 12.04
C GLU A 44 -3.92 10.86 13.29
N GLN A 45 -3.55 9.90 14.15
CA GLN A 45 -2.74 10.08 15.35
C GLN A 45 -1.23 10.03 15.05
N ARG A 46 -0.86 9.95 13.77
CA ARG A 46 0.53 9.87 13.30
C ARG A 46 1.26 8.62 13.78
N VAL A 47 0.53 7.53 14.02
CA VAL A 47 1.11 6.21 14.25
C VAL A 47 1.30 5.52 12.91
N VAL A 48 2.49 4.94 12.70
CA VAL A 48 2.85 4.30 11.43
C VAL A 48 2.03 3.03 11.25
N GLN A 49 1.30 2.96 10.14
CA GLN A 49 0.47 1.82 9.74
C GLN A 49 1.18 0.96 8.68
N TYR A 50 2.01 1.58 7.84
CA TYR A 50 2.74 0.90 6.78
C TYR A 50 4.00 1.66 6.39
N VAL A 51 5.05 0.93 6.03
CA VAL A 51 6.21 1.43 5.29
C VAL A 51 6.46 0.52 4.09
N ASN A 52 7.00 1.04 3.00
CA ASN A 52 7.36 0.23 1.83
C ASN A 52 8.81 -0.27 1.89
N ARG A 53 9.18 -1.17 0.98
CA ARG A 53 10.54 -1.72 0.87
C ARG A 53 11.64 -0.65 0.68
N ALA A 54 11.35 0.41 -0.08
CA ALA A 54 12.31 1.49 -0.29
C ALA A 54 12.62 2.22 1.03
N TYR A 55 11.63 2.43 1.89
CA TYR A 55 11.84 2.96 3.24
C TYR A 55 12.81 2.09 4.05
N GLU A 56 12.60 0.78 4.08
CA GLU A 56 13.48 -0.15 4.82
C GLU A 56 14.91 -0.09 4.28
N THR A 57 15.07 -0.05 2.96
CA THR A 57 16.38 -0.02 2.29
C THR A 57 17.15 1.27 2.60
N VAL A 58 16.46 2.41 2.66
CA VAL A 58 17.06 3.72 2.88
C VAL A 58 17.36 3.96 4.35
N THR A 59 16.41 3.63 5.24
CA THR A 59 16.52 3.92 6.67
C THR A 59 17.27 2.83 7.44
N GLY A 60 17.29 1.61 6.91
CA GLY A 60 17.78 0.41 7.62
C GLY A 60 16.80 -0.12 8.66
N CYS A 61 15.65 0.54 8.89
CA CYS A 61 14.64 0.09 9.82
C CYS A 61 13.70 -0.93 9.15
N ILE A 62 13.42 -2.05 9.82
CA ILE A 62 12.49 -3.05 9.28
C ILE A 62 11.05 -2.70 9.65
N ARG A 63 10.11 -3.04 8.74
CA ARG A 63 8.68 -2.72 8.86
C ARG A 63 8.07 -3.15 10.19
N SER A 64 8.42 -4.34 10.69
CA SER A 64 7.89 -4.87 11.95
C SER A 64 8.28 -4.06 13.19
N GLU A 65 9.39 -3.31 13.13
CA GLU A 65 9.84 -2.45 14.23
C GLU A 65 9.22 -1.06 14.17
N VAL A 66 8.82 -0.62 12.97
CA VAL A 66 8.32 0.73 12.73
C VAL A 66 6.79 0.79 12.84
N ILE A 67 6.07 -0.25 12.41
CA ILE A 67 4.60 -0.29 12.53
C ILE A 67 4.17 -0.16 13.99
N GLY A 68 3.17 0.67 14.25
CA GLY A 68 2.66 0.96 15.60
C GLY A 68 3.48 1.99 16.37
N GLN A 69 4.61 2.45 15.83
CA GLN A 69 5.38 3.55 16.43
C GLN A 69 4.85 4.90 15.95
N PRO A 70 5.02 5.97 16.75
CA PRO A 70 4.82 7.32 16.27
C PRO A 70 5.75 7.63 15.08
N GLU A 71 5.29 8.53 14.22
CA GLU A 71 6.09 9.11 13.15
C GLU A 71 7.39 9.72 13.70
N SER A 72 8.48 9.60 12.96
CA SER A 72 9.79 10.08 13.42
C SER A 72 10.40 11.05 12.41
N GLU A 73 10.55 12.31 12.82
CA GLU A 73 11.28 13.28 12.02
C GLU A 73 12.73 12.86 11.78
N MET A 74 13.37 12.18 12.74
CA MET A 74 14.74 11.71 12.58
C MET A 74 14.83 10.70 11.43
N ARG A 75 13.92 9.71 11.38
CA ARG A 75 13.84 8.74 10.28
C ARG A 75 13.52 9.41 8.95
N ARG A 76 12.70 10.46 8.93
CA ARG A 76 12.43 11.20 7.68
C ARG A 76 13.61 12.03 7.20
N LYS A 77 14.38 12.61 8.11
CA LYS A 77 15.57 13.41 7.78
C LYS A 77 16.74 12.57 7.28
N SER A 78 16.78 11.27 7.60
CA SER A 78 17.75 10.33 7.02
C SER A 78 17.37 9.86 5.61
N LEU A 79 16.13 10.08 5.16
CA LEU A 79 15.74 9.79 3.78
C LEU A 79 16.43 10.78 2.82
N PRO A 80 17.02 10.31 1.71
CA PRO A 80 17.56 11.18 0.69
C PRO A 80 16.42 12.01 0.11
N ARG A 81 16.67 13.31 -0.08
CA ARG A 81 15.71 14.20 -0.72
C ARG A 81 15.43 13.69 -2.14
N ALA A 82 14.16 13.75 -2.55
CA ALA A 82 13.72 13.31 -3.86
C ALA A 82 14.62 13.89 -4.97
N ARG A 83 15.30 13.03 -5.73
CA ARG A 83 16.10 13.44 -6.89
C ARG A 83 15.14 13.77 -8.03
N GLY A 84 14.78 15.05 -8.16
CA GLY A 84 13.64 15.52 -8.96
C GLY A 84 13.70 15.25 -10.48
N ASP A 85 14.85 14.88 -11.04
CA ASP A 85 15.05 14.95 -12.50
C ASP A 85 15.25 13.59 -13.19
N GLU A 86 15.86 12.60 -12.53
CA GLU A 86 16.18 11.29 -13.15
C GLU A 86 15.00 10.30 -13.08
N GLU A 87 14.19 10.37 -12.02
CA GLU A 87 12.99 9.58 -11.76
C GLU A 87 11.91 9.80 -12.84
N ARG A 88 11.73 11.06 -13.26
CA ARG A 88 10.76 11.43 -14.32
C ARG A 88 11.02 10.73 -15.64
N ARG A 89 12.29 10.42 -15.94
CA ARG A 89 12.68 9.76 -17.19
C ARG A 89 12.42 8.25 -17.15
N ARG A 90 12.48 7.64 -15.96
CA ARG A 90 12.17 6.22 -15.69
C ARG A 90 10.67 5.94 -15.49
N SER A 91 9.90 6.96 -15.14
CA SER A 91 8.44 6.88 -14.93
C SER A 91 7.64 6.69 -16.24
N SER A 92 8.26 6.94 -17.40
CA SER A 92 7.61 6.82 -18.72
C SER A 92 7.50 5.39 -19.25
N ASP A 93 8.18 4.42 -18.64
CA ASP A 93 8.16 3.02 -19.08
C ASP A 93 7.00 2.26 -18.41
N TRP A 94 6.20 1.56 -19.21
CA TRP A 94 5.15 0.67 -18.70
C TRP A 94 5.74 -0.44 -17.83
N LYS A 95 5.33 -0.52 -16.56
CA LYS A 95 5.72 -1.59 -15.64
C LYS A 95 4.56 -2.58 -15.42
N PHE A 96 4.81 -3.86 -15.67
CA PHE A 96 3.91 -4.93 -15.30
C PHE A 96 4.27 -5.46 -13.91
N ILE A 97 3.35 -5.35 -12.95
CA ILE A 97 3.56 -5.81 -11.58
C ILE A 97 2.69 -7.05 -11.34
N ARG A 98 3.32 -8.20 -11.10
CA ARG A 98 2.61 -9.43 -10.77
C ARG A 98 2.31 -9.45 -9.29
N VAL A 99 1.03 -9.44 -8.95
CA VAL A 99 0.56 -9.65 -7.58
C VAL A 99 0.45 -11.15 -7.34
N PRO A 100 1.16 -11.73 -6.37
CA PRO A 100 0.90 -13.10 -5.98
C PRO A 100 -0.52 -13.16 -5.43
N PHE A 101 -1.40 -13.90 -6.10
CA PHE A 101 -2.59 -14.39 -5.42
C PHE A 101 -2.06 -15.26 -4.28
N ALA A 102 -2.50 -14.99 -3.05
CA ALA A 102 -2.28 -15.90 -1.93
C ALA A 102 -2.71 -17.29 -2.40
N SER A 103 -1.74 -18.14 -2.71
CA SER A 103 -2.01 -19.52 -3.07
C SER A 103 -2.55 -20.20 -1.82
N LYS A 104 -3.81 -20.62 -1.93
CA LYS A 104 -4.57 -21.60 -1.14
C LYS A 104 -4.05 -21.92 0.26
#